data_AF-A0A7J6KJF5-F1
#
_entry.id   AF-A0A7J6KJF5-F1
#
_cell.length_a   1.000
_cell.length_b   1.000
_cell.length_c   1.000
_cell.angle_alpha   90.00
_cell.angle_beta   90.00
_cell.angle_gamma   90.00
#
_symmetry.space_group_name_H-M   'P 1'
#
loop_
_entity.id
_entity.type
_entity.pdbx_description
1 polymer ?
#
loop_
_entity_poly.entity_id
_entity_poly.type
_entity_poly.pdbx_seq_one_letter_code
_entity_poly.pdbx_strand_id
1 'polypeptide(L)'
;MVLCQVPGVAVIAWMLKKMSMSASLRIFEGCACLACLWCTLSSYFNAPVVVAVASCAIYFFLIPCWCIINVLTPAVYPPLYRGSASGLLSAIAGLTGLVSPFLSAAISESSE
;
A
#
# COMPACT_ATOMS: atom_id res chain seq x y z
N MET A 1 -3.48 2.42 -14.43
CA MET A 1 -2.71 2.21 -13.19
C MET A 1 -1.55 3.20 -13.05
N VAL A 2 -0.57 3.27 -13.96
CA VAL A 2 0.57 4.22 -13.88
C VAL A 2 0.15 5.70 -13.82
N LEU A 3 -0.84 6.11 -14.61
CA LEU A 3 -1.37 7.49 -14.57
C LEU A 3 -1.95 7.89 -13.21
N CYS A 4 -2.49 6.95 -12.44
CA CYS A 4 -3.01 7.20 -11.09
C CYS A 4 -1.91 7.21 -10.02
N GLN A 5 -0.71 6.69 -10.31
CA GLN A 5 0.39 6.67 -9.34
C GLN A 5 1.07 8.04 -9.22
N VAL A 6 1.26 8.73 -10.35
CA VAL A 6 1.89 10.07 -10.41
C VAL A 6 1.22 11.09 -9.47
N PRO A 7 -0.11 11.24 -9.44
CA PRO A 7 -0.72 12.18 -8.51
C PRO A 7 -0.59 11.73 -7.05
N GLY A 8 -0.58 10.42 -6.76
CA GLY A 8 -0.42 9.89 -5.40
C GLY A 8 0.94 10.24 -4.80
N VAL A 9 2.01 10.08 -5.57
CA VAL A 9 3.36 10.44 -5.13
C VAL A 9 3.55 11.95 -4.97
N ALA A 10 2.92 12.76 -5.84
CA ALA A 10 2.95 14.22 -5.73
C ALA A 10 2.23 14.73 -4.47
N VAL A 11 1.05 14.17 -4.18
CA VAL A 11 0.28 14.52 -2.98
C VAL A 11 1.05 14.18 -1.71
N ILE A 12 1.79 13.07 -1.67
CA ILE A 12 2.55 12.72 -0.47
C ILE A 12 3.81 13.55 -0.29
N ALA A 13 4.50 13.90 -1.38
CA ALA A 13 5.62 14.84 -1.31
C ALA A 13 5.18 16.20 -0.75
N TRP A 14 3.94 16.60 -1.01
CA TRP A 14 3.35 17.80 -0.41
C TRP A 14 2.94 17.58 1.06
N MET A 15 2.28 16.48 1.40
CA MET A 15 1.88 16.17 2.79
C MET A 15 3.07 16.00 3.73
N LEU A 16 4.18 15.41 3.27
CA LEU A 16 5.39 15.23 4.09
C LEU A 16 6.04 16.55 4.51
N LYS A 17 5.83 17.64 3.77
CA LYS A 17 6.34 18.96 4.15
C LYS A 17 5.59 19.58 5.33
N LYS A 18 4.36 19.14 5.59
CA LYS A 18 3.47 19.74 6.59
C LYS A 18 3.20 18.85 7.80
N MET A 19 3.39 17.54 7.67
CA MET A 19 2.95 16.56 8.67
C MET A 19 4.06 15.56 9.00
N SER A 20 4.04 15.01 10.22
CA SER A 20 4.99 13.98 10.62
C SER A 20 4.82 12.72 9.76
N MET A 21 5.94 12.06 9.43
CA MET A 21 5.95 10.86 8.58
C MET A 21 5.06 9.74 9.13
N SER A 22 5.12 9.49 10.43
CA SER A 22 4.34 8.44 11.08
C SER A 22 2.83 8.72 11.05
N ALA A 23 2.42 9.99 11.16
CA ALA A 23 1.01 10.35 11.04
C ALA A 23 0.50 10.23 9.60
N SER A 24 1.33 10.64 8.62
CA SER A 24 1.01 10.48 7.19
C SER A 24 0.83 9.02 6.83
N LEU A 25 1.70 8.13 7.33
CA LEU A 25 1.60 6.70 7.06
C LEU A 25 0.27 6.10 7.53
N ARG A 26 -0.14 6.41 8.78
CA ARG A 26 -1.41 5.92 9.35
C ARG A 26 -2.64 6.41 8.59
N ILE A 27 -2.62 7.66 8.12
CA ILE A 27 -3.73 8.25 7.36
C ILE A 27 -3.85 7.56 5.99
N PHE A 28 -2.73 7.39 5.28
CA PHE A 28 -2.73 6.74 3.97
C PHE A 28 -3.15 5.26 4.05
N GLU A 29 -2.67 4.51 5.06
CA GLU A 29 -3.13 3.15 5.30
C GLU A 29 -4.60 3.08 5.69
N GLY A 30 -5.08 4.01 6.52
CA GLY A 30 -6.50 4.10 6.86
C GLY A 30 -7.39 4.34 5.64
N CYS A 31 -6.98 5.25 4.75
CA CYS A 31 -7.68 5.49 3.48
C CYS A 31 -7.61 4.29 2.53
N ALA A 32 -6.48 3.58 2.48
CA ALA A 32 -6.34 2.37 1.68
C ALA A 32 -7.26 1.24 2.18
N CYS A 33 -7.35 1.02 3.50
CA CYS A 33 -8.28 0.07 4.08
C CYS A 33 -9.74 0.40 3.74
N LEU A 34 -10.12 1.68 3.83
CA LEU A 34 -11.46 2.14 3.46
C LEU A 34 -11.75 1.89 1.98
N ALA A 35 -10.77 2.14 1.10
CA ALA A 35 -10.90 1.89 -0.34
C ALA A 35 -11.02 0.38 -0.66
N CYS A 36 -10.30 -0.48 0.06
CA CYS A 36 -10.45 -1.93 -0.05
C CYS A 36 -11.84 -2.40 0.35
N LEU A 37 -12.37 -1.93 1.49
CA LEU A 37 -13.75 -2.24 1.91
C LEU A 37 -14.77 -1.81 0.86
N TRP A 38 -14.57 -0.64 0.26
CA TRP A 38 -15.42 -0.14 -0.82
C TRP A 38 -15.37 -1.02 -2.07
N CYS A 39 -14.18 -1.53 -2.41
CA CYS A 39 -13.99 -2.44 -3.53
C CYS A 39 -14.69 -3.79 -3.30
N THR A 40 -14.56 -4.39 -2.11
CA THR A 40 -15.25 -5.63 -1.73
C THR A 40 -16.77 -5.45 -1.79
N LEU A 41 -17.29 -4.35 -1.26
CA LEU A 41 -18.71 -4.05 -1.31
C LEU A 41 -19.20 -3.84 -2.75
N SER A 42 -18.43 -3.12 -3.57
CA SER A 42 -18.77 -2.88 -4.98
C SER A 42 -18.76 -4.15 -5.83
N SER A 43 -17.90 -5.12 -5.50
CA SER A 43 -17.84 -6.40 -6.20
C SER A 43 -19.09 -7.25 -5.94
N TYR A 44 -19.70 -7.11 -4.75
CA TYR A 44 -20.97 -7.76 -4.41
C TYR A 44 -22.14 -7.25 -5.26
N PHE A 45 -22.15 -5.97 -5.62
CA PHE A 45 -23.20 -5.33 -6.43
C PHE A 45 -23.01 -5.47 -7.95
N ASN A 46 -22.04 -6.27 -8.43
CA ASN A 46 -21.78 -6.52 -9.86
C ASN A 46 -21.66 -5.25 -10.73
N ALA A 47 -21.05 -4.18 -10.22
CA ALA A 47 -20.82 -2.94 -10.94
C ALA A 47 -19.35 -2.84 -11.41
N PRO A 48 -19.01 -3.28 -12.63
CA PRO A 48 -17.61 -3.38 -13.09
C PRO A 48 -16.89 -2.03 -13.16
N VAL A 49 -17.62 -0.96 -13.47
CA VAL A 49 -17.08 0.41 -13.53
C VAL A 49 -16.62 0.87 -12.14
N VAL A 50 -17.38 0.53 -11.10
CA VAL A 50 -17.10 0.97 -9.73
C VAL A 50 -15.90 0.20 -9.15
N VAL A 51 -15.76 -1.09 -9.48
CA VAL A 51 -14.56 -1.89 -9.13
C VAL A 51 -13.29 -1.32 -9.77
N ALA A 52 -13.36 -0.89 -11.04
CA ALA A 52 -12.21 -0.28 -11.72
C ALA A 52 -11.77 1.03 -11.05
N VAL A 53 -12.73 1.88 -10.66
CA VAL A 53 -12.45 3.13 -9.94
C VAL A 53 -11.91 2.86 -8.53
N ALA A 54 -12.50 1.91 -7.80
CA ALA A 54 -12.04 1.51 -6.47
C ALA A 54 -10.62 0.95 -6.52
N SER A 55 -10.30 0.13 -7.52
CA SER A 55 -8.94 -0.38 -7.74
C SER A 55 -7.94 0.74 -7.99
N CYS A 56 -8.30 1.73 -8.84
CA CYS A 56 -7.47 2.91 -9.05
C CYS A 56 -7.24 3.71 -7.75
N ALA A 57 -8.27 3.83 -6.91
CA ALA A 57 -8.16 4.51 -5.62
C ALA A 57 -7.26 3.76 -4.64
N ILE A 58 -7.36 2.43 -4.56
CA ILE A 58 -6.45 1.59 -3.73
C ILE A 58 -5.00 1.83 -4.14
N TYR A 59 -4.69 1.76 -5.43
CA TYR A 59 -3.34 2.02 -5.94
C TYR A 59 -2.86 3.44 -5.61
N PHE A 60 -3.73 4.44 -5.71
CA PHE A 60 -3.40 5.82 -5.36
C PHE A 60 -2.93 5.97 -3.90
N PHE A 61 -3.54 5.24 -2.95
CA PHE A 61 -3.18 5.31 -1.53
C PHE A 61 -2.05 4.36 -1.11
N LEU A 62 -1.90 3.22 -1.79
CA LEU A 62 -0.96 2.17 -1.39
C LEU A 62 0.51 2.47 -1.78
N ILE A 63 0.76 2.96 -3.00
CA ILE A 63 2.10 3.37 -3.47
C ILE A 63 2.76 4.40 -2.54
N PRO A 64 2.06 5.46 -2.12
CA PRO A 64 2.63 6.46 -1.23
C PRO A 64 3.13 5.90 0.11
N CYS A 65 2.44 4.91 0.68
CA CYS A 65 2.87 4.26 1.91
C CYS A 65 4.26 3.61 1.72
N TRP A 66 4.46 2.94 0.59
CA TRP A 66 5.75 2.35 0.22
C TRP A 66 6.85 3.39 0.07
N CYS A 67 6.56 4.53 -0.54
CA CYS A 67 7.50 5.65 -0.63
C CYS A 67 7.91 6.18 0.76
N ILE A 68 6.96 6.34 1.69
CA ILE A 68 7.25 6.81 3.06
C ILE A 68 8.19 5.84 3.78
N ILE A 69 7.91 4.54 3.73
CA ILE A 69 8.72 3.53 4.42
C ILE A 69 10.16 3.53 3.89
N ASN A 70 10.32 3.65 2.57
CA ASN A 70 11.64 3.74 1.93
C ASN A 70 12.41 5.01 2.31
N VAL A 71 11.73 6.13 2.53
CA VAL A 71 12.37 7.37 3.02
C VAL A 71 12.63 7.33 4.53
N LEU A 72 11.78 6.66 5.31
CA LEU A 72 11.94 6.50 6.76
C LEU A 72 13.14 5.60 7.11
N THR A 73 13.39 4.58 6.29
CA THR A 73 14.48 3.62 6.49
C THR A 73 15.85 4.32 6.66
N PRO A 74 16.33 5.18 5.76
CA PRO A 74 17.60 5.88 5.98
C PRO A 74 17.56 6.87 7.16
N ALA A 75 16.40 7.40 7.54
CA ALA A 75 16.29 8.34 8.67
C ALA A 75 16.50 7.68 10.04
N VAL A 76 16.17 6.39 10.16
CA VAL A 76 16.24 5.64 11.43
C VAL A 76 17.56 4.86 11.57
N TYR A 77 18.17 4.42 10.46
CA TYR A 77 19.36 3.56 10.51
C TYR A 77 20.70 4.30 10.30
N PRO A 78 21.78 3.93 11.04
CA PRO A 78 23.13 4.43 10.82
C PRO A 78 23.62 4.07 9.40
N PRO A 79 24.50 4.89 8.79
CA PRO A 79 24.91 4.74 7.40
C PRO A 79 25.50 3.36 7.05
N LEU A 80 26.17 2.70 8.01
CA LEU A 80 26.75 1.36 7.84
C LEU A 80 25.70 0.24 7.67
N TYR A 81 24.48 0.41 8.19
CA TYR A 81 23.45 -0.64 8.22
C TYR A 81 22.27 -0.38 7.27
N ARG A 82 22.26 0.75 6.55
CA ARG A 82 21.15 1.13 5.66
C ARG A 82 20.92 0.13 4.53
N GLY A 83 22.00 -0.38 3.92
CA GLY A 83 21.91 -1.38 2.85
C GLY A 83 21.30 -2.69 3.32
N SER A 84 21.75 -3.21 4.47
CA SER A 84 21.23 -4.43 5.07
C SER A 84 19.77 -4.29 5.53
N ALA A 85 19.41 -3.15 6.11
CA ALA A 85 18.03 -2.88 6.54
C ALA A 85 17.06 -2.82 5.35
N SER A 86 17.43 -2.13 4.27
CA SER A 86 16.60 -2.07 3.05
C SER A 86 16.48 -3.44 2.37
N GLY A 87 17.55 -4.23 2.36
CA GLY A 87 17.52 -5.59 1.82
C GLY A 87 16.60 -6.52 2.61
N LEU A 88 16.64 -6.42 3.95
CA LEU A 88 15.77 -7.19 4.84
C LEU A 88 14.29 -6.78 4.68
N LEU A 89 14.01 -5.48 4.51
CA LEU A 89 12.67 -4.97 4.24
C LEU A 89 12.11 -5.55 2.93
N SER A 90 12.91 -5.58 1.86
CA SER A 90 12.54 -6.18 0.58
C SER A 90 12.35 -7.70 0.68
N ALA A 91 13.15 -8.39 1.49
CA ALA A 91 12.96 -9.83 1.71
C ALA A 91 11.62 -10.13 2.41
N ILE A 92 11.24 -9.33 3.42
CA ILE A 92 9.94 -9.45 4.10
C ILE A 92 8.78 -9.15 3.13
N ALA A 93 8.93 -8.13 2.29
CA ALA A 93 7.95 -7.83 1.24
C ALA A 93 7.81 -8.98 0.22
N GLY A 94 8.92 -9.65 -0.12
CA GLY A 94 8.91 -10.85 -0.96
C GLY A 94 8.19 -12.02 -0.29
N LEU A 95 8.47 -12.28 0.99
CA LEU A 95 7.82 -13.36 1.75
C LEU A 95 6.30 -13.16 1.85
N THR A 96 5.86 -11.94 2.12
CA THR A 96 4.42 -11.62 2.14
C THR A 96 3.77 -11.81 0.77
N GLY A 97 4.45 -11.42 -0.31
CA GLY A 97 4.00 -11.69 -1.68
C GLY A 97 3.88 -13.19 -2.00
N LEU A 98 4.78 -14.02 -1.47
CA LEU A 98 4.71 -15.48 -1.62
C LEU A 98 3.56 -16.09 -0.82
N VAL A 99 3.34 -15.64 0.42
CA VAL A 99 2.30 -16.20 1.32
C VAL A 99 0.89 -15.78 0.90
N SER A 100 0.73 -14.58 0.32
CA SER A 100 -0.58 -14.03 -0.04
C SER A 100 -1.46 -14.95 -0.90
N PRO A 101 -1.01 -15.51 -2.04
CA PRO A 101 -1.87 -16.37 -2.86
C PRO A 101 -2.28 -17.67 -2.15
N PHE A 102 -1.40 -18.26 -1.32
CA PHE A 102 -1.73 -19.47 -0.56
C PHE A 102 -2.85 -19.21 0.45
N LEU A 103 -2.78 -18.06 1.14
CA LEU A 103 -3.81 -17.68 2.09
C LEU A 103 -5.14 -17.39 1.38
N SER A 104 -5.10 -16.67 0.26
CA SER A 104 -6.31 -16.43 -0.55
C SER A 104 -6.95 -17.72 -1.06
N ALA A 105 -6.15 -18.69 -1.52
CA ALA A 105 -6.66 -19.98 -1.96
C ALA A 105 -7.33 -20.76 -0.82
N ALA A 106 -6.70 -20.81 0.36
CA ALA A 106 -7.27 -21.49 1.53
C ALA A 106 -8.60 -20.88 1.99
N ILE A 107 -8.75 -19.56 1.91
CA ILE A 107 -9.99 -18.87 2.29
C ILE A 107 -11.11 -19.21 1.29
N SER A 108 -10.82 -19.19 -0.02
CA SER A 108 -11.81 -19.53 -1.04
C SER A 108 -12.30 -20.97 -0.94
N GLU A 109 -11.41 -21.93 -0.65
CA GLU A 109 -11.77 -23.35 -0.52
C GLU A 109 -12.65 -23.64 0.71
N SER A 110 -12.53 -22.85 1.79
CA SER A 110 -13.42 -22.95 2.95
C SER A 110 -14.81 -22.32 2.75
N SER A 111 -15.05 -21.71 1.59
CA SER A 111 -16.30 -21.03 1.23
C SER A 111 -17.19 -21.85 0.29
N GLU A 112 -16.76 -23.05 -0.12
CA GLU A 112 -17.53 -24.07 -0.86
C GLU A 112 -18.08 -25.15 0.09
#